data_AF-A0A2G6KI14-F1
#
_entry.id   AF-A0A2G6KI14-F1
#
_cell.length_a   1.000
_cell.length_b   1.000
_cell.length_c   1.000
_cell.angle_alpha   90.00
_cell.angle_beta   90.00
_cell.angle_gamma   90.00
#
_symmetry.space_group_name_H-M   'P 1'
#
loop_
_entity.id
_entity.type
_entity.pdbx_description
1 polymer ?
#
loop_
_entity_poly.entity_id
_entity_poly.type
_entity_poly.pdbx_seq_one_letter_code
_entity_poly.pdbx_strand_id
1 'polypeptide(L)' 'MSGMVKHFIASFVNLFCLGNFVIGTATYVLMPGQVSSPIPEGSMMLNIGIFTAIVTVINALRRVQTG' A
#
# COMPACT_ATOMS: atom_id res chain seq x y z
N MET A 1 -20.42 6.78 -9.25
CA MET A 1 -19.40 6.93 -8.17
C MET A 1 -18.88 8.36 -8.18
N SER A 2 -19.07 9.09 -7.06
CA SER A 2 -18.51 10.43 -6.85
C SER A 2 -16.99 10.43 -7.15
N GLY A 3 -16.47 11.50 -7.78
CA GLY A 3 -15.05 11.61 -8.15
C GLY A 3 -14.10 11.39 -6.97
N MET A 4 -14.52 11.78 -5.77
CA MET A 4 -13.78 11.59 -4.52
C MET A 4 -13.54 10.10 -4.20
N VAL A 5 -14.53 9.24 -4.44
CA VAL A 5 -14.43 7.78 -4.21
C VAL A 5 -13.45 7.15 -5.21
N LYS A 6 -13.46 7.61 -6.47
CA LYS A 6 -12.52 7.14 -7.49
C LYS A 6 -11.08 7.50 -7.13
N HIS A 7 -10.85 8.73 -6.67
CA HIS A 7 -9.53 9.16 -6.22
C HIS A 7 -9.04 8.41 -4.98
N PHE A 8 -9.95 8.13 -4.04
CA PHE A 8 -9.63 7.34 -2.85
C PHE A 8 -9.17 5.92 -3.25
N ILE A 9 -9.96 5.23 -4.08
CA ILE A 9 -9.63 3.88 -4.53
C ILE A 9 -8.32 3.88 -5.34
N ALA A 10 -8.14 4.83 -6.26
CA ALA A 10 -6.92 4.92 -7.05
C ALA A 10 -5.68 5.18 -6.17
N SER A 11 -5.78 6.06 -5.18
CA SER A 11 -4.70 6.32 -4.22
C SER A 11 -4.40 5.10 -3.36
N PHE A 12 -5.43 4.41 -2.87
CA PHE A 12 -5.28 3.20 -2.09
C PHE A 12 -4.57 2.11 -2.89
N VAL A 13 -5.05 1.80 -4.09
CA VAL A 13 -4.47 0.76 -4.96
C VAL A 13 -3.02 1.10 -5.29
N ASN A 14 -2.72 2.35 -5.63
CA ASN A 14 -1.35 2.75 -5.96
C ASN A 14 -0.40 2.59 -4.76
N LEU A 15 -0.80 3.07 -3.58
CA LEU A 15 -0.02 2.92 -2.35
C LEU A 15 0.14 1.45 -1.95
N PHE A 16 -0.92 0.65 -2.11
CA PHE A 16 -0.89 -0.78 -1.82
C PHE A 16 0.09 -1.51 -2.73
N CYS A 17 0.01 -1.31 -4.04
CA CYS A 17 0.94 -1.89 -5.00
C CYS A 17 2.38 -1.46 -4.73
N LEU A 18 2.60 -0.17 -4.46
CA LEU A 18 3.92 0.35 -4.12
C LEU A 18 4.47 -0.28 -2.84
N GLY A 19 3.66 -0.37 -1.78
CA GLY A 19 4.06 -0.96 -0.50
C GLY A 19 4.46 -2.43 -0.64
N ASN A 20 3.66 -3.22 -1.37
CA ASN A 20 3.99 -4.62 -1.64
C ASN A 20 5.25 -4.77 -2.48
N PHE A 21 5.42 -3.93 -3.51
CA PHE A 21 6.61 -3.94 -4.34
C PHE A 21 7.88 -3.60 -3.55
N VAL A 22 7.85 -2.52 -2.75
CA VAL A 22 9.01 -2.08 -1.95
C VAL A 22 9.38 -3.14 -0.93
N ILE A 23 8.41 -3.65 -0.17
CA ILE A 23 8.66 -4.65 0.88
C ILE A 23 9.13 -5.96 0.26
N GLY A 24 8.47 -6.43 -0.79
CA GLY A 24 8.83 -7.67 -1.47
C GLY A 24 10.22 -7.62 -2.12
N THR A 25 10.58 -6.48 -2.71
CA THR A 25 11.94 -6.27 -3.25
C THR A 25 12.96 -6.18 -2.13
N ALA A 26 12.66 -5.46 -1.05
CA ALA A 26 13.56 -5.31 0.09
C ALA A 26 13.86 -6.67 0.76
N THR A 27 12.84 -7.50 0.99
CA THR A 27 13.05 -8.84 1.55
C THR A 27 13.87 -9.73 0.62
N TYR A 28 13.59 -9.68 -0.69
CA TYR A 28 14.36 -10.44 -1.68
C TYR A 28 15.85 -10.03 -1.73
N VAL A 29 16.13 -8.73 -1.68
CA VAL A 29 17.50 -8.19 -1.72
C VAL A 29 18.25 -8.40 -0.41
N LEU A 30 17.59 -8.22 0.73
CA LEU A 30 18.22 -8.30 2.06
C LEU A 30 18.41 -9.74 2.55
N MET A 31 17.57 -10.68 2.08
CA MET A 31 17.60 -12.08 2.49
C MET A 31 17.73 -13.01 1.28
N PRO A 32 18.79 -12.84 0.46
CA PRO A 32 18.93 -13.60 -0.78
C PRO A 32 19.05 -15.10 -0.48
N GLY A 33 18.20 -15.91 -1.12
CA GLY A 33 18.17 -17.37 -0.97
C GLY A 33 17.35 -17.90 0.21
N GLN A 34 16.91 -17.04 1.12
CA GLN A 34 15.91 -17.43 2.15
C GLN A 34 14.48 -17.20 1.68
N VAL A 35 14.27 -16.20 0.80
CA VAL A 35 12.97 -15.90 0.21
C VAL A 35 12.96 -16.39 -1.24
N SER A 36 12.06 -17.31 -1.56
CA SER A 36 11.92 -17.91 -2.89
C SER A 36 11.13 -17.04 -3.87
N SER A 37 10.41 -16.03 -3.36
CA SER A 37 9.59 -15.13 -4.14
C SER A 37 9.73 -13.68 -3.65
N PRO A 38 9.78 -12.69 -4.55
CA PRO A 38 9.71 -11.27 -4.20
C PRO A 38 8.28 -10.84 -3.80
N ILE A 39 7.33 -11.77 -3.73
CA ILE A 39 5.95 -11.47 -3.32
C ILE A 39 5.85 -11.65 -1.80
N PRO A 40 5.43 -10.62 -1.04
CA PRO A 40 5.22 -10.73 0.40
C PRO A 40 4.18 -11.82 0.73
N GLU A 41 4.33 -12.46 1.89
CA GLU A 41 3.33 -13.42 2.38
C GLU A 41 1.98 -12.75 2.64
N GLY A 42 0.88 -13.51 2.55
CA GLY A 42 -0.48 -12.97 2.66
C GLY A 42 -0.76 -12.18 3.95
N SER A 43 -0.17 -12.59 5.08
CA SER A 43 -0.26 -11.85 6.36
C SER A 43 0.43 -10.49 6.29
N MET A 44 1.58 -10.42 5.62
CA MET A 44 2.33 -9.18 5.40
C MET A 44 1.60 -8.28 4.40
N MET A 45 1.07 -8.84 3.31
CA MET A 45 0.23 -8.12 2.35
C MET A 45 -0.99 -7.50 3.02
N LEU A 46 -1.64 -8.22 3.95
CA LEU A 46 -2.78 -7.71 4.72
C LEU A 46 -2.37 -6.49 5.58
N ASN A 47 -1.25 -6.58 6.28
CA ASN A 47 -0.74 -5.46 7.08
C ASN A 47 -0.40 -4.24 6.21
N ILE A 48 0.18 -4.46 5.03
CA ILE A 48 0.43 -3.40 4.04
C ILE A 48 -0.89 -2.78 3.59
N GLY A 49 -1.92 -3.60 3.33
CA GLY A 49 -3.27 -3.16 3.01
C GLY A 49 -3.89 -2.28 4.09
N ILE A 50 -3.83 -2.71 5.35
CA ILE A 50 -4.35 -1.93 6.49
C ILE A 50 -3.61 -0.59 6.60
N PHE A 51 -2.28 -0.62 6.55
CA PHE A 51 -1.47 0.59 6.62
C PHE A 51 -1.78 1.58 5.47
N THR A 52 -1.88 1.07 4.24
CA THR A 52 -2.19 1.90 3.07
C THR A 52 -3.63 2.43 3.10
N ALA A 53 -4.58 1.68 3.63
CA ALA A 53 -5.94 2.18 3.88
C ALA A 53 -5.92 3.36 4.87
N ILE A 54 -5.22 3.23 5.99
CA ILE A 54 -5.10 4.29 7.01
C ILE A 54 -4.46 5.54 6.41
N VAL A 55 -3.34 5.42 5.71
CA VAL A 55 -2.65 6.54 5.05
C VAL A 55 -3.55 7.22 4.01
N THR A 56 -4.30 6.43 3.24
CA THR A 56 -5.24 6.97 2.24
C THR A 56 -6.37 7.76 2.91
N VAL A 57 -6.90 7.27 4.04
CA VAL A 57 -7.92 7.99 4.83
C VAL A 57 -7.35 9.29 5.39
N ILE A 58 -6.16 9.28 5.99
CA ILE A 58 -5.52 10.49 6.52
C ILE A 58 -5.31 11.52 5.39
N ASN A 59 -4.82 11.09 4.23
CA ASN A 59 -4.61 11.97 3.08
C ASN A 59 -5.93 12.54 2.54
N ALA A 60 -7.01 11.75 2.53
CA ALA A 60 -8.33 12.23 2.16
C ALA A 60 -8.84 13.29 3.15
N LEU A 61 -8.73 13.05 4.46
CA LEU A 61 -9.14 13.99 5.49
C LEU A 61 -8.34 15.30 5.44
N ARG A 62 -7.03 15.23 5.22
CA ARG A 62 -6.18 16.42 5.03
C ARG A 62 -6.63 17.26 3.84
N ARG A 63 -6.94 16.63 2.70
CA ARG A 63 -7.45 17.35 1.52
C ARG A 63 -8.75 18.09 1.78
N VAL A 64 -9.63 17.55 2.63
CA VAL A 64 -10.89 18.22 3.02
C VAL A 64 -10.62 19.40 3.94
N GLN A 65 -9.61 19.35 4.81
CA GLN A 65 -9.28 20.46 5.73
C GLN A 65 -8.56 21.63 5.06
N THR A 66 -7.85 21.40 3.96
CA THR A 66 -7.11 22.44 3.22
C THR A 66 -7.89 23.03 2.03
N GLY A 67 -9.11 22.54 1.78
CA GLY A 67 -9.95 22.94 0.64
C GLY A 67 -11.08 23.87 1.02
#